data_AF-A0A7W3QMG5-F1
#
_entry.id   AF-A0A7W3QMG5-F1
#
_cell.length_a   1.000
_cell.length_b   1.000
_cell.length_c   1.000
_cell.angle_alpha   90.00
_cell.angle_beta   90.00
_cell.angle_gamma   90.00
#
_symmetry.space_group_name_H-M   'P 1'
#
loop_
_entity.id
_entity.type
_entity.pdbx_description
1 polymer ?
#
loop_
_entity_poly.entity_id
_entity_poly.type
_entity_poly.pdbx_seq_one_letter_code
_entity_poly.pdbx_strand_id
1 'polypeptide(L)'
;MLLGDLAHRGATLWPDRTAFAWDGRGRTYRELHERVLRWRRLLAGGGVRHGDRIALLTVNAPEAIEAAFAASLLGAVVVPLNVRLAPDEIRFQVADAAARHAIVHPTLADLARAGGLTELTCWTPGPGLERDLAAAPGTDAPRPAPDAPVIQLYTSGTTGRPKGCLLTNRGWAAATANAVQAFGLTGDDVLLGALPLFHVAGYGAALGHLAVGGTVVLPPIRRPGRCGRWWPSTAPPSRSSRPAPAARCAWSSAWPAPNAPPPCAPCATSASTTGASTGPPRRATSSPSPPWPTSWSAPARSAARCRRSTWPSTARTAPARSASCCAAPA
;
A
#
# COMPACT_ATOMS: atom_id res chain seq x y z
N MET A 1 10.90 3.81 -12.67
CA MET A 1 9.78 4.66 -12.24
C MET A 1 9.83 4.76 -10.72
N LEU A 2 9.75 5.97 -10.19
CA LEU A 2 9.58 6.22 -8.75
C LEU A 2 8.10 6.18 -8.39
N LEU A 3 7.78 5.95 -7.14
CA LEU A 3 6.39 5.93 -6.67
C LEU A 3 5.69 7.26 -6.95
N GLY A 4 6.37 8.39 -6.72
CA GLY A 4 5.87 9.73 -6.98
C GLY A 4 5.69 10.07 -8.47
N ASP A 5 6.26 9.29 -9.39
CA ASP A 5 6.02 9.48 -10.83
C ASP A 5 4.58 9.13 -11.23
N LEU A 6 3.84 8.39 -10.38
CA LEU A 6 2.41 8.16 -10.57
C LEU A 6 1.63 9.48 -10.59
N ALA A 7 1.99 10.45 -9.75
CA ALA A 7 1.35 11.76 -9.73
C ALA A 7 1.62 12.53 -11.03
N HIS A 8 2.88 12.54 -11.50
CA HIS A 8 3.24 13.18 -12.76
C HIS A 8 2.51 12.54 -13.94
N ARG A 9 2.55 11.21 -14.05
CA ARG A 9 1.84 10.47 -15.10
C ARG A 9 0.35 10.77 -15.11
N GLY A 10 -0.28 10.78 -13.94
CA GLY A 10 -1.69 11.12 -13.82
C GLY A 10 -2.00 12.54 -14.26
N ALA A 11 -1.17 13.53 -13.90
CA ALA A 11 -1.35 14.90 -14.35
C ALA A 11 -1.15 15.06 -15.87
N THR A 12 -0.30 14.25 -16.49
CA THR A 12 -0.09 14.27 -17.96
C THR A 12 -1.25 13.61 -18.71
N LEU A 13 -1.74 12.46 -18.22
CA LEU A 13 -2.72 11.65 -18.94
C LEU A 13 -4.18 12.02 -18.61
N TRP A 14 -4.44 12.42 -17.36
CA TRP A 14 -5.79 12.62 -16.81
C TRP A 14 -5.86 13.86 -15.90
N PRO A 15 -5.35 15.03 -16.33
CA PRO A 15 -5.15 16.18 -15.44
C PRO A 15 -6.40 16.57 -14.65
N ASP A 16 -7.56 16.55 -15.30
CA ASP A 16 -8.81 17.07 -14.74
C ASP A 16 -9.69 15.98 -14.12
N ARG A 17 -9.23 14.71 -14.10
CA ARG A 17 -9.92 13.64 -13.37
C ARG A 17 -9.66 13.77 -11.86
N THR A 18 -10.64 13.39 -11.06
CA THR A 18 -10.53 13.34 -9.60
C THR A 18 -9.66 12.17 -9.16
N ALA A 19 -8.51 12.46 -8.53
CA ALA A 19 -7.63 11.47 -7.91
C ALA A 19 -8.13 11.09 -6.50
N PHE A 20 -8.49 12.09 -5.69
CA PHE A 20 -9.03 11.89 -4.35
C PHE A 20 -10.37 12.60 -4.17
N ALA A 21 -11.27 11.97 -3.43
CA ALA A 21 -12.50 12.60 -2.94
C ALA A 21 -12.67 12.32 -1.43
N TRP A 22 -12.90 13.35 -0.62
CA TRP A 22 -13.04 13.23 0.83
C TRP A 22 -13.83 14.42 1.38
N ASP A 23 -14.67 14.24 2.40
CA ASP A 23 -15.40 15.33 3.07
C ASP A 23 -16.09 16.34 2.12
N GLY A 24 -16.65 15.86 1.01
CA GLY A 24 -17.28 16.70 -0.02
C GLY A 24 -16.31 17.52 -0.88
N ARG A 25 -15.00 17.32 -0.71
CA ARG A 25 -13.91 17.91 -1.48
C ARG A 25 -13.39 16.93 -2.51
N GLY A 26 -12.78 17.46 -3.57
CA GLY A 26 -12.07 16.70 -4.58
C GLY A 26 -10.66 17.24 -4.76
N ARG A 27 -9.75 16.38 -5.20
CA ARG A 27 -8.42 16.74 -5.69
C ARG A 27 -8.19 16.06 -7.02
N THR A 28 -7.94 16.85 -8.03
CA THR A 28 -7.62 16.36 -9.38
C THR A 28 -6.20 15.81 -9.45
N TYR A 29 -5.88 15.06 -10.52
CA TYR A 29 -4.51 14.60 -10.74
C TYR A 29 -3.52 15.75 -10.95
N ARG A 30 -3.95 16.84 -11.60
CA ARG A 30 -3.15 18.08 -11.73
C ARG A 30 -2.79 18.65 -10.36
N GLU A 31 -3.79 18.87 -9.51
CA GLU A 31 -3.59 19.41 -8.16
C GLU A 31 -2.76 18.47 -7.28
N LEU A 32 -2.95 17.16 -7.42
CA LEU A 32 -2.14 16.15 -6.74
C LEU A 32 -0.67 16.27 -7.11
N HIS A 33 -0.35 16.32 -8.41
CA HIS A 33 1.04 16.47 -8.87
C HIS A 33 1.68 17.75 -8.36
N GLU A 34 0.98 18.88 -8.45
CA GLU A 34 1.46 20.15 -7.93
C GLU A 34 1.71 20.11 -6.41
N ARG A 35 0.80 19.49 -5.65
CA ARG A 35 1.00 19.29 -4.21
C ARG A 35 2.17 18.38 -3.90
N VAL A 36 2.38 17.31 -4.65
CA VAL A 36 3.53 16.41 -4.46
C VAL A 36 4.85 17.18 -4.64
N LEU A 37 4.92 18.09 -5.63
CA LEU A 37 6.10 18.92 -5.82
C LEU A 37 6.30 19.93 -4.68
N ARG A 38 5.21 20.53 -4.15
CA ARG A 38 5.28 21.40 -2.96
C ARG A 38 5.69 20.63 -1.70
N TRP A 39 5.16 19.43 -1.50
CA TRP A 39 5.59 18.54 -0.41
C TRP A 39 7.07 18.18 -0.53
N ARG A 40 7.56 17.85 -1.73
CA ARG A 40 8.98 17.55 -1.97
C ARG A 40 9.87 18.71 -1.54
N ARG A 41 9.47 19.95 -1.88
CA ARG A 41 10.16 21.19 -1.48
C ARG A 41 10.12 21.39 0.03
N LEU A 42 8.95 21.24 0.64
CA LEU A 42 8.76 21.41 2.08
C LEU A 42 9.62 20.42 2.88
N LEU A 43 9.59 19.13 2.51
CA LEU A 43 10.38 18.09 3.17
C LEU A 43 11.88 18.36 3.02
N ALA A 44 12.35 18.70 1.82
CA ALA A 44 13.75 19.04 1.59
C ALA A 44 14.18 20.28 2.39
N GLY A 45 13.37 21.34 2.40
CA GLY A 45 13.62 22.57 3.17
C GLY A 45 13.61 22.35 4.68
N GLY A 46 12.81 21.40 5.16
CA GLY A 46 12.84 20.94 6.55
C GLY A 46 13.94 19.92 6.88
N GLY A 47 14.88 19.70 5.96
CA GLY A 47 16.09 18.92 6.22
C GLY A 47 16.00 17.43 5.94
N VAL A 48 14.92 16.95 5.29
CA VAL A 48 14.83 15.56 4.82
C VAL A 48 15.86 15.32 3.72
N ARG A 49 16.69 14.29 3.89
CA ARG A 49 17.70 13.87 2.91
C ARG A 49 17.43 12.45 2.39
N HIS A 50 18.16 12.07 1.34
CA HIS A 50 18.12 10.71 0.82
C HIS A 50 18.44 9.69 1.93
N GLY A 51 17.62 8.65 2.08
CA GLY A 51 17.77 7.59 3.07
C GLY A 51 17.19 7.92 4.46
N ASP A 52 16.73 9.15 4.68
CA ASP A 52 16.03 9.51 5.92
C ASP A 52 14.68 8.80 6.00
N ARG A 53 14.22 8.57 7.23
CA ARG A 53 12.91 7.95 7.52
C ARG A 53 11.95 9.00 8.07
N ILE A 54 10.73 8.99 7.53
CA ILE A 54 9.63 9.86 7.94
C ILE A 54 8.52 8.99 8.55
N ALA A 55 8.33 9.06 9.85
CA ALA A 55 7.22 8.40 10.53
C ALA A 55 5.88 9.02 10.09
N LEU A 56 4.96 8.22 9.56
CA LEU A 56 3.61 8.69 9.19
C LEU A 56 2.60 8.14 10.19
N LEU A 57 2.22 8.95 11.18
CA LEU A 57 1.11 8.65 12.09
C LEU A 57 -0.13 9.43 11.63
N THR A 58 -0.85 8.84 10.69
CA THR A 58 -1.95 9.50 10.00
C THR A 58 -3.17 8.59 9.86
N VAL A 59 -4.30 9.21 9.54
CA VAL A 59 -5.54 8.55 9.15
C VAL A 59 -5.58 8.39 7.62
N ASN A 60 -6.69 7.84 7.10
CA ASN A 60 -6.94 7.81 5.66
C ASN A 60 -7.23 9.22 5.15
N ALA A 61 -6.18 9.96 4.81
CA ALA A 61 -6.21 11.31 4.29
C ALA A 61 -5.29 11.44 3.06
N PRO A 62 -5.57 12.35 2.11
CA PRO A 62 -4.75 12.52 0.91
C PRO A 62 -3.26 12.75 1.22
N GLU A 63 -2.98 13.49 2.30
CA GLU A 63 -1.63 13.85 2.75
C GLU A 63 -0.74 12.62 2.98
N ALA A 64 -1.33 11.47 3.35
CA ALA A 64 -0.58 10.22 3.55
C ALA A 64 0.07 9.71 2.24
N ILE A 65 -0.64 9.81 1.11
CA ILE A 65 -0.13 9.40 -0.20
C ILE A 65 0.77 10.49 -0.77
N GLU A 66 0.39 11.76 -0.61
CA GLU A 66 1.17 12.88 -1.12
C GLU A 66 2.56 12.99 -0.50
N ALA A 67 2.64 12.84 0.82
CA ALA A 67 3.92 12.84 1.53
C ALA A 67 4.81 11.70 1.07
N ALA A 68 4.25 10.53 0.81
CA ALA A 68 5.00 9.37 0.34
C ALA A 68 5.44 9.50 -1.11
N PHE A 69 4.60 10.08 -1.98
CA PHE A 69 5.00 10.46 -3.33
C PHE A 69 6.16 11.46 -3.29
N ALA A 70 6.08 12.50 -2.46
CA ALA A 70 7.15 13.47 -2.28
C ALA A 70 8.43 12.85 -1.71
N ALA A 71 8.33 12.04 -0.66
CA ALA A 71 9.45 11.32 -0.05
C ALA A 71 10.16 10.43 -1.09
N SER A 72 9.39 9.73 -1.92
CA SER A 72 9.94 8.90 -3.01
C SER A 72 10.78 9.69 -4.01
N LEU A 73 10.42 10.96 -4.26
CA LEU A 73 11.17 11.84 -5.16
C LEU A 73 12.44 12.42 -4.51
N LEU A 74 12.55 12.37 -3.17
CA LEU A 74 13.74 12.74 -2.40
C LEU A 74 14.65 11.55 -2.09
N GLY A 75 14.20 10.32 -2.34
CA GLY A 75 14.89 9.11 -1.86
C GLY A 75 14.73 8.89 -0.36
N ALA A 76 13.74 9.52 0.27
CA ALA A 76 13.37 9.28 1.65
C ALA A 76 12.38 8.12 1.76
N VAL A 77 12.32 7.52 2.95
CA VAL A 77 11.51 6.33 3.24
C VAL A 77 10.41 6.73 4.20
N VAL A 78 9.14 6.55 3.81
CA VAL A 78 8.04 6.72 4.76
C VAL A 78 7.86 5.47 5.60
N VAL A 79 7.52 5.66 6.87
CA VAL A 79 7.27 4.61 7.86
C VAL A 79 5.85 4.76 8.36
N PRO A 80 4.84 4.18 7.67
CA PRO A 80 3.47 4.26 8.12
C PRO A 80 3.27 3.51 9.45
N LEU A 81 2.79 4.23 10.46
CA LEU A 81 2.56 3.71 11.80
C LEU A 81 1.08 3.36 11.98
N ASN A 82 0.83 2.20 12.59
CA ASN A 82 -0.53 1.78 12.91
C ASN A 82 -1.06 2.62 14.10
N VAL A 83 -2.16 3.33 13.86
CA VAL A 83 -2.80 4.23 14.83
C VAL A 83 -3.39 3.51 16.06
N ARG A 84 -3.41 2.17 16.04
CA ARG A 84 -3.89 1.31 17.14
C ARG A 84 -2.76 0.77 18.02
N LEU A 85 -1.51 1.09 17.71
CA LEU A 85 -0.36 0.70 18.53
C LEU A 85 -0.36 1.46 19.85
N ALA A 86 0.11 0.80 20.90
CA ALA A 86 0.44 1.46 22.14
C ALA A 86 1.65 2.41 21.94
N PRO A 87 1.78 3.46 22.76
CA PRO A 87 2.89 4.41 22.67
C PRO A 87 4.28 3.73 22.64
N ASP A 88 4.48 2.68 23.42
CA ASP A 88 5.77 1.96 23.50
C ASP A 88 6.10 1.21 22.22
N GLU A 89 5.08 0.68 21.54
CA GLU A 89 5.25 0.01 20.24
C GLU A 89 5.55 1.03 19.14
N ILE A 90 4.96 2.22 19.21
CA ILE A 90 5.30 3.34 18.33
C ILE A 90 6.76 3.76 18.54
N ARG A 91 7.17 3.97 19.80
CA ARG A 91 8.56 4.31 20.15
C ARG A 91 9.53 3.28 19.62
N PHE A 92 9.20 2.00 19.76
CA PHE A 92 10.00 0.91 19.20
C PHE A 92 10.16 1.02 17.67
N GLN A 93 9.06 1.18 16.92
CA GLN A 93 9.12 1.27 15.45
C GLN A 93 9.85 2.51 14.95
N VAL A 94 9.70 3.64 15.64
CA VAL A 94 10.40 4.90 15.33
C VAL A 94 11.91 4.73 15.56
N ALA A 95 12.30 4.11 16.68
CA ALA A 95 13.70 3.84 17.01
C ALA A 95 14.33 2.82 16.05
N ASP A 96 13.65 1.70 15.77
CA ASP A 96 14.12 0.66 14.84
C ASP A 96 14.28 1.19 13.41
N ALA A 97 13.38 2.09 12.97
CA ALA A 97 13.49 2.74 11.68
C ALA A 97 14.53 3.88 11.64
N ALA A 98 15.06 4.29 12.79
CA ALA A 98 15.86 5.50 12.95
C ALA A 98 15.19 6.74 12.33
N ALA A 99 13.87 6.89 12.51
CA ALA A 99 13.11 8.02 11.97
C ALA A 99 13.47 9.31 12.70
N ARG A 100 13.82 10.34 11.90
CA ARG A 100 14.17 11.69 12.39
C ARG A 100 13.11 12.73 12.11
N HIS A 101 12.12 12.35 11.32
CA HIS A 101 11.07 13.19 10.80
C HIS A 101 9.72 12.52 11.02
N ALA A 102 8.65 13.31 11.16
CA ALA A 102 7.30 12.79 11.35
C ALA A 102 6.24 13.62 10.62
N ILE A 103 5.17 12.95 10.20
CA ILE A 103 3.93 13.60 9.79
C ILE A 103 2.81 13.02 10.65
N VAL A 104 2.15 13.89 11.39
CA VAL A 104 1.16 13.51 12.40
C VAL A 104 -0.18 14.14 12.08
N HIS A 105 -1.21 13.33 11.88
CA HIS A 105 -2.57 13.85 11.73
C HIS A 105 -3.05 14.49 13.05
N PRO A 106 -3.69 15.67 13.04
CA PRO A 106 -4.05 16.40 14.25
C PRO A 106 -4.92 15.60 15.23
N THR A 107 -5.78 14.69 14.74
CA THR A 107 -6.60 13.83 15.60
C THR A 107 -5.81 12.75 16.36
N LEU A 108 -4.51 12.62 16.09
CA LEU A 108 -3.60 11.65 16.70
C LEU A 108 -2.52 12.33 17.54
N ALA A 109 -2.65 13.63 17.82
CA ALA A 109 -1.64 14.42 18.52
C ALA A 109 -1.26 13.85 19.89
N ASP A 110 -2.24 13.35 20.67
CA ASP A 110 -1.96 12.77 21.99
C ASP A 110 -1.19 11.46 21.90
N LEU A 111 -1.55 10.60 20.94
CA LEU A 111 -0.82 9.37 20.65
C LEU A 111 0.59 9.67 20.16
N ALA A 112 0.75 10.68 19.30
CA ALA A 112 2.04 11.13 18.80
C ALA A 112 2.95 11.63 19.93
N ARG A 113 2.41 12.42 20.85
CA ARG A 113 3.15 12.91 22.04
C ARG A 113 3.58 11.76 22.93
N ALA A 114 2.66 10.85 23.27
CA ALA A 114 2.98 9.67 24.07
C ALA A 114 4.00 8.75 23.38
N GLY A 115 3.95 8.66 22.05
CA GLY A 115 4.86 7.89 21.22
C GLY A 115 6.19 8.58 20.89
N GLY A 116 6.46 9.80 21.39
CA GLY A 116 7.70 10.53 21.15
C GLY A 116 7.86 11.16 19.76
N LEU A 117 6.82 11.18 18.92
CA LEU A 117 6.91 11.73 17.56
C LEU A 117 7.07 13.24 17.54
N THR A 118 6.59 13.94 18.57
CA THR A 118 6.66 15.41 18.67
C THR A 118 8.07 15.92 18.97
N GLU A 119 9.01 15.04 19.31
CA GLU A 119 10.43 15.35 19.50
C GLU A 119 11.20 15.37 18.16
N LEU A 120 10.59 14.86 17.09
CA LEU A 120 11.12 14.85 15.73
C LEU A 120 10.76 16.14 14.99
N THR A 121 11.44 16.40 13.86
CA THR A 121 10.94 17.40 12.90
C THR A 121 9.57 16.94 12.38
N CYS A 122 8.51 17.63 12.79
CA CYS A 122 7.14 17.15 12.61
C CYS A 122 6.29 18.13 11.79
N TRP A 123 5.54 17.61 10.81
CA TRP A 123 4.50 18.35 10.09
C TRP A 123 3.11 17.83 10.44
N THR A 124 2.14 18.73 10.50
CA THR A 124 0.76 18.41 10.86
C THR A 124 -0.19 18.87 9.76
N PRO A 125 -0.97 17.97 9.13
CA PRO A 125 -2.02 18.36 8.18
C PRO A 125 -2.97 19.41 8.74
N GLY A 126 -3.22 20.46 7.97
CA GLY A 126 -4.09 21.57 8.36
C GLY A 126 -3.66 22.90 7.72
N PRO A 127 -4.29 24.03 8.12
CA PRO A 127 -4.02 25.33 7.52
C PRO A 127 -2.57 25.81 7.62
N GLY A 128 -1.85 25.39 8.66
CA GLY A 128 -0.41 25.68 8.81
C GLY A 128 0.40 25.04 7.69
N LEU A 129 0.22 23.73 7.51
CA LEU A 129 0.87 22.98 6.42
C LEU A 129 0.57 23.58 5.05
N GLU A 130 -0.66 24.02 4.77
CA GLU A 130 -1.00 24.62 3.47
C GLU A 130 -0.20 25.92 3.21
N ARG A 131 0.02 26.74 4.25
CA ARG A 131 0.90 27.92 4.13
C ARG A 131 2.35 27.51 3.88
N ASP A 132 2.84 26.51 4.61
CA ASP A 132 4.22 26.04 4.48
C ASP A 132 4.48 25.44 3.10
N LEU A 133 3.51 24.67 2.57
CA LEU A 133 3.56 24.12 1.20
C LEU A 133 3.60 25.24 0.15
N ALA A 134 2.82 26.30 0.34
CA ALA A 134 2.79 27.44 -0.57
C ALA A 134 4.09 28.27 -0.54
N ALA A 135 4.72 28.38 0.64
CA ALA A 135 5.95 29.11 0.86
C ALA A 135 7.23 28.29 0.61
N ALA A 136 7.12 26.97 0.41
CA ALA A 136 8.28 26.09 0.32
C ALA A 136 9.22 26.45 -0.85
N PRO A 137 10.52 26.70 -0.58
CA PRO A 137 11.47 27.11 -1.60
C PRO A 137 11.74 26.00 -2.64
N GLY A 138 12.34 26.35 -3.78
CA GLY A 138 12.81 25.35 -4.75
C GLY A 138 13.74 24.32 -4.12
N THR A 139 13.85 23.14 -4.73
CA THR A 139 14.79 22.10 -4.28
C THR A 139 15.47 21.42 -5.46
N ASP A 140 16.80 21.35 -5.38
CA ASP A 140 17.66 20.65 -6.33
C ASP A 140 18.05 19.25 -5.83
N ALA A 141 17.34 18.73 -4.81
CA ALA A 141 17.60 17.41 -4.27
C ALA A 141 17.59 16.35 -5.40
N PRO A 142 18.65 15.54 -5.54
CA PRO A 142 18.79 14.62 -6.65
C PRO A 142 17.67 13.59 -6.63
N ARG A 143 17.22 13.16 -7.81
CA ARG A 143 16.27 12.06 -7.93
C ARG A 143 16.97 10.74 -7.57
N PRO A 144 16.35 9.88 -6.75
CA PRO A 144 16.95 8.60 -6.38
C PRO A 144 16.87 7.58 -7.53
N ALA A 145 17.67 6.52 -7.40
CA ALA A 145 17.56 5.35 -8.28
C ALA A 145 16.24 4.60 -8.04
N PRO A 146 15.69 3.89 -9.05
CA PRO A 146 14.47 3.09 -8.88
C PRO A 146 14.56 1.99 -7.82
N ASP A 147 15.76 1.55 -7.44
CA ASP A 147 15.97 0.54 -6.41
C ASP A 147 16.11 1.15 -5.00
N ALA A 148 16.04 2.48 -4.86
CA ALA A 148 16.00 3.12 -3.56
C ALA A 148 14.72 2.70 -2.78
N PRO A 149 14.85 2.37 -1.48
CA PRO A 149 13.71 2.18 -0.59
C PRO A 149 12.81 3.41 -0.56
N VAL A 150 11.50 3.20 -0.40
CA VAL A 150 10.50 4.28 -0.33
C VAL A 150 9.51 4.11 0.81
N ILE A 151 9.23 2.87 1.20
CA ILE A 151 8.27 2.57 2.26
C ILE A 151 8.87 1.47 3.16
N GLN A 152 8.82 1.68 4.48
CA GLN A 152 9.13 0.67 5.49
C GLN A 152 7.86 0.33 6.26
N LEU A 153 7.35 -0.89 6.08
CA LEU A 153 6.15 -1.37 6.79
C LEU A 153 6.53 -2.38 7.85
N TYR A 154 5.93 -2.28 9.04
CA TYR A 154 6.15 -3.27 10.10
C TYR A 154 5.15 -4.41 10.00
N THR A 155 5.66 -5.62 10.21
CA THR A 155 4.86 -6.85 10.33
C THR A 155 5.02 -7.45 11.72
N SER A 156 3.98 -8.12 12.22
CA SER A 156 4.05 -8.89 13.45
C SER A 156 5.07 -10.02 13.26
N GLY A 157 6.28 -9.85 13.79
CA GLY A 157 7.30 -10.88 13.70
C GLY A 157 6.90 -12.09 14.54
N THR A 158 7.05 -13.29 14.01
CA THR A 158 6.83 -14.55 14.76
C THR A 158 7.79 -14.70 15.97
N THR A 159 8.85 -13.91 16.01
CA THR A 159 9.92 -13.90 17.02
C THR A 159 9.72 -12.82 18.10
N GLY A 160 8.51 -12.29 18.26
CA GLY A 160 8.16 -11.34 19.33
C GLY A 160 8.13 -9.88 18.87
N ARG A 161 9.27 -9.32 18.42
CA ARG A 161 9.33 -7.91 17.99
C ARG A 161 8.91 -7.73 16.51
N PRO A 162 8.17 -6.66 16.17
CA PRO A 162 7.84 -6.33 14.79
C PRO A 162 9.10 -6.16 13.93
N LYS A 163 9.03 -6.55 12.66
CA LYS A 163 10.14 -6.44 11.69
C LYS A 163 9.80 -5.41 10.61
N GLY A 164 10.70 -4.47 10.36
CA GLY A 164 10.57 -3.46 9.31
C GLY A 164 10.88 -4.06 7.93
N CYS A 165 9.88 -4.15 7.07
CA CYS A 165 10.00 -4.58 5.68
C CYS A 165 10.24 -3.36 4.78
N LEU A 166 11.46 -3.23 4.25
CA LEU A 166 11.81 -2.19 3.29
C LEU A 166 11.33 -2.56 1.88
N LEU A 167 10.58 -1.65 1.27
CA LEU A 167 10.04 -1.79 -0.08
C LEU A 167 10.61 -0.70 -0.98
N THR A 168 11.14 -1.10 -2.13
CA THR A 168 11.77 -0.20 -3.10
C THR A 168 10.74 0.45 -4.03
N ASN A 169 11.12 1.55 -4.68
CA ASN A 169 10.32 2.17 -5.72
C ASN A 169 9.97 1.18 -6.85
N ARG A 170 10.96 0.41 -7.32
CA ARG A 170 10.77 -0.65 -8.32
C ARG A 170 9.80 -1.73 -7.84
N GLY A 171 9.93 -2.18 -6.60
CA GLY A 171 9.06 -3.18 -6.00
C GLY A 171 7.59 -2.72 -5.97
N TRP A 172 7.36 -1.48 -5.54
CA TRP A 172 6.01 -0.89 -5.54
C TRP A 172 5.45 -0.65 -6.94
N ALA A 173 6.28 -0.24 -7.90
CA ALA A 173 5.86 -0.11 -9.29
C ALA A 173 5.41 -1.47 -9.86
N ALA A 174 6.18 -2.53 -9.61
CA ALA A 174 5.84 -3.89 -10.05
C ALA A 174 4.57 -4.42 -9.37
N ALA A 175 4.43 -4.24 -8.06
CA ALA A 175 3.23 -4.64 -7.31
C ALA A 175 1.97 -3.90 -7.79
N THR A 176 2.09 -2.59 -8.04
CA THR A 176 1.02 -1.78 -8.62
C THR A 176 0.60 -2.27 -10.00
N ALA A 177 1.57 -2.54 -10.90
CA ALA A 177 1.29 -3.05 -12.23
C ALA A 177 0.60 -4.44 -12.17
N ASN A 178 1.06 -5.31 -11.27
CA ASN A 178 0.44 -6.62 -11.04
C ASN A 178 -1.01 -6.46 -10.57
N ALA A 179 -1.27 -5.60 -9.57
CA ALA A 179 -2.62 -5.36 -9.08
C ALA A 179 -3.55 -4.82 -10.17
N VAL A 180 -3.08 -3.87 -10.99
CA VAL A 180 -3.85 -3.34 -12.13
C VAL A 180 -4.24 -4.46 -13.09
N GLN A 181 -3.31 -5.36 -13.43
CA GLN A 181 -3.60 -6.47 -14.32
C GLN A 181 -4.52 -7.52 -13.67
N ALA A 182 -4.24 -7.92 -12.43
CA ALA A 182 -4.96 -8.97 -11.72
C ALA A 182 -6.42 -8.61 -11.46
N PHE A 183 -6.70 -7.34 -11.15
CA PHE A 183 -8.06 -6.86 -10.88
C PHE A 183 -8.72 -6.20 -12.10
N GLY A 184 -8.00 -6.04 -13.22
CA GLY A 184 -8.51 -5.38 -14.42
C GLY A 184 -8.89 -3.91 -14.17
N LEU A 185 -8.10 -3.21 -13.35
CA LEU A 185 -8.40 -1.83 -12.96
C LEU A 185 -8.34 -0.90 -14.18
N THR A 186 -9.31 0.00 -14.25
CA THR A 186 -9.46 1.02 -15.26
C THR A 186 -9.62 2.40 -14.61
N GLY A 187 -9.43 3.45 -15.39
CA GLY A 187 -9.66 4.80 -14.88
C GLY A 187 -11.13 5.13 -14.60
N ASP A 188 -12.07 4.25 -14.93
CA ASP A 188 -13.49 4.41 -14.59
C ASP A 188 -13.81 3.84 -13.19
N ASP A 189 -12.85 3.18 -12.54
CA ASP A 189 -13.03 2.57 -11.22
C ASP A 189 -12.86 3.58 -10.07
N VAL A 190 -13.68 3.36 -9.04
CA VAL A 190 -13.71 4.18 -7.81
C VAL A 190 -13.44 3.28 -6.62
N LEU A 191 -12.33 3.52 -5.91
CA LEU A 191 -11.98 2.83 -4.68
C LEU A 191 -12.64 3.50 -3.49
N LEU A 192 -13.40 2.75 -2.70
CA LEU A 192 -13.68 3.13 -1.32
C LEU A 192 -12.44 2.84 -0.45
N GLY A 193 -11.72 3.88 -0.06
CA GLY A 193 -10.51 3.83 0.76
C GLY A 193 -10.80 3.52 2.24
N ALA A 194 -11.49 2.43 2.53
CA ALA A 194 -11.81 1.98 3.88
C ALA A 194 -10.67 1.17 4.53
N LEU A 195 -9.76 0.61 3.72
CA LEU A 195 -8.59 -0.10 4.22
C LEU A 195 -7.54 0.89 4.74
N PRO A 196 -6.88 0.63 5.88
CA PRO A 196 -5.94 1.59 6.46
C PRO A 196 -4.73 1.85 5.57
N LEU A 197 -4.37 3.13 5.38
CA LEU A 197 -3.19 3.52 4.61
C LEU A 197 -1.86 3.20 5.32
N PHE A 198 -1.87 2.84 6.61
CA PHE A 198 -0.66 2.31 7.26
C PHE A 198 -0.39 0.83 6.95
N HIS A 199 -1.27 0.17 6.18
CA HIS A 199 -1.15 -1.24 5.84
C HIS A 199 -0.96 -1.44 4.33
N VAL A 200 -0.13 -2.41 3.93
CA VAL A 200 0.21 -2.69 2.53
C VAL A 200 -1.01 -2.83 1.62
N ALA A 201 -2.09 -3.45 2.13
CA ALA A 201 -3.32 -3.67 1.37
C ALA A 201 -4.05 -2.37 1.02
N GLY A 202 -4.27 -1.48 2.01
CA GLY A 202 -4.94 -0.21 1.76
C GLY A 202 -4.09 0.73 0.92
N TYR A 203 -2.79 0.74 1.21
CA TYR A 203 -1.83 1.51 0.44
C TYR A 203 -1.75 1.06 -1.03
N GLY A 204 -1.55 -0.24 -1.26
CA GLY A 204 -1.48 -0.82 -2.61
C GLY A 204 -2.78 -0.69 -3.39
N ALA A 205 -3.95 -0.83 -2.75
CA ALA A 205 -5.23 -0.57 -3.39
C ALA A 205 -5.33 0.87 -3.89
N ALA A 206 -4.97 1.85 -3.07
CA ALA A 206 -4.97 3.26 -3.47
C ALA A 206 -4.02 3.52 -4.65
N LEU A 207 -2.78 3.01 -4.58
CA LEU A 207 -1.81 3.16 -5.67
C LEU A 207 -2.28 2.53 -6.98
N GLY A 208 -2.88 1.34 -6.93
CA GLY A 208 -3.44 0.66 -8.11
C GLY A 208 -4.47 1.52 -8.84
N HIS A 209 -5.40 2.12 -8.10
CA HIS A 209 -6.43 2.98 -8.68
C HIS A 209 -5.84 4.30 -9.21
N LEU A 210 -4.89 4.89 -8.48
CA LEU A 210 -4.21 6.10 -8.94
C LEU A 210 -3.37 5.88 -10.20
N ALA A 211 -2.79 4.68 -10.37
CA ALA A 211 -1.97 4.35 -11.53
C ALA A 211 -2.74 4.26 -12.85
N VAL A 212 -4.06 4.05 -12.80
CA VAL A 212 -4.94 3.93 -13.97
C VAL A 212 -5.85 5.14 -14.18
N GLY A 213 -5.71 6.19 -13.36
CA GLY A 213 -6.53 7.39 -13.47
C GLY A 213 -7.90 7.27 -12.79
N GLY A 214 -8.07 6.29 -11.90
CA GLY A 214 -9.28 6.11 -11.11
C GLY A 214 -9.38 7.08 -9.93
N THR A 215 -10.44 6.96 -9.15
CA THR A 215 -10.67 7.84 -7.99
C THR A 215 -10.58 7.07 -6.68
N VAL A 216 -9.87 7.62 -5.69
CA VAL A 216 -9.83 7.11 -4.31
C VAL A 216 -10.71 7.97 -3.42
N VAL A 217 -11.84 7.40 -2.97
CA VAL A 217 -12.76 8.03 -2.03
C VAL A 217 -12.30 7.73 -0.61
N LEU A 218 -11.85 8.74 0.12
CA LEU A 218 -11.41 8.61 1.50
C LEU A 218 -12.58 8.99 2.43
N PRO A 219 -13.11 8.02 3.19
CA PRO A 219 -14.23 8.26 4.09
C PRO A 219 -13.84 9.19 5.26
N PRO A 220 -14.78 10.01 5.78
CA PRO A 220 -14.53 10.77 7.00
C PRO A 220 -14.15 9.85 8.16
N ILE A 221 -13.28 10.34 9.04
CA ILE A 221 -12.95 9.70 10.31
C ILE A 221 -14.21 9.75 11.18
N ARG A 222 -15.02 8.68 11.18
CA ARG A 222 -16.19 8.56 12.07
C ARG A 222 -15.87 7.62 13.24
N ARG A 223 -16.38 7.97 14.41
CA ARG A 223 -16.37 7.11 15.61
C ARG A 223 -17.01 5.75 15.27
N PRO A 224 -16.53 4.64 15.85
CA PRO A 224 -17.14 3.32 15.66
C PRO A 224 -18.63 3.38 16.02
N GLY A 225 -19.53 2.95 15.12
CA GLY A 225 -20.97 2.82 15.41
C GLY A 225 -21.97 3.36 14.40
N ARG A 226 -21.55 4.02 13.31
CA ARG A 226 -22.47 4.43 12.22
C ARG A 226 -21.96 3.97 10.85
N CYS A 227 -22.43 2.81 10.39
CA CYS A 227 -22.34 2.43 8.98
C CYS A 227 -23.39 3.24 8.19
N GLY A 228 -23.06 4.49 7.84
CA GLY A 228 -23.87 5.34 6.96
C GLY A 228 -23.43 5.22 5.51
N ARG A 229 -24.26 5.75 4.60
CA ARG A 229 -24.04 5.77 3.14
C ARG A 229 -22.69 6.45 2.81
N TRP A 230 -21.74 5.69 2.26
CA TRP A 230 -20.40 6.18 1.85
C TRP A 230 -20.37 6.75 0.42
N TRP A 231 -21.41 6.49 -0.36
CA TRP A 231 -21.49 6.88 -1.76
C TRP A 231 -22.01 8.31 -1.90
N PRO A 232 -21.37 9.18 -2.71
CA PRO A 232 -21.95 10.45 -3.12
C PRO A 232 -23.36 10.21 -3.68
N SER A 233 -24.34 11.08 -3.40
CA SER A 233 -25.71 10.91 -3.90
C SER A 233 -25.83 10.95 -5.43
N THR A 234 -24.74 11.20 -6.16
CA THR A 234 -24.69 11.13 -7.62
C THR A 234 -24.54 9.69 -8.08
N ALA A 235 -25.57 9.18 -8.75
CA ALA A 235 -25.48 7.93 -9.49
C ALA A 235 -24.36 8.04 -10.53
N PRO A 236 -23.52 6.99 -10.73
CA PRO A 236 -22.68 6.95 -11.92
C PRO A 236 -23.62 6.98 -13.15
N PRO A 237 -23.25 7.68 -14.24
CA PRO A 237 -24.04 7.64 -15.46
C PRO A 237 -24.28 6.17 -15.84
N SER A 238 -25.53 5.84 -16.13
CA SER A 238 -25.98 4.48 -16.34
C SER A 238 -25.12 3.77 -17.39
N ARG A 239 -24.65 2.57 -17.03
CA ARG A 239 -24.05 1.59 -17.94
C ARG A 239 -25.13 1.10 -18.92
N SER A 240 -25.51 1.93 -19.88
CA SER A 240 -26.38 1.51 -20.99
C SER A 240 -25.81 2.07 -22.28
N SER A 241 -25.37 1.14 -23.14
CA SER A 241 -24.73 1.32 -24.46
C SER A 241 -23.23 1.64 -24.47
N ARG A 242 -22.40 0.59 -24.42
CA ARG A 242 -21.13 0.59 -25.17
C ARG A 242 -21.19 -0.54 -26.21
N PRO A 243 -20.93 -0.28 -27.50
CA PRO A 243 -20.51 -1.32 -28.42
C PRO A 243 -19.14 -1.85 -27.97
N ALA A 244 -18.88 -3.13 -28.26
CA ALA A 244 -17.61 -3.78 -27.92
C ALA A 244 -16.41 -2.95 -28.41
N PRO A 245 -15.35 -2.73 -27.60
CA PRO A 245 -14.20 -1.97 -28.04
C PRO A 245 -13.39 -2.79 -29.04
N ALA A 246 -13.62 -2.56 -30.33
CA ALA A 246 -12.61 -2.75 -31.36
C ALA A 246 -11.63 -1.56 -31.29
N ALA A 247 -10.65 -1.65 -30.40
CA ALA A 247 -9.44 -0.84 -30.46
C ALA A 247 -8.33 -1.55 -29.71
N ARG A 248 -7.48 -2.28 -30.46
CA ARG A 248 -6.16 -2.67 -29.99
C ARG A 248 -5.34 -1.39 -29.83
N CYS A 249 -5.28 -0.82 -28.63
CA CYS A 249 -4.19 0.07 -28.28
C CYS A 249 -2.93 -0.79 -28.16
N ALA A 250 -2.06 -0.71 -29.15
CA ALA A 250 -0.74 -1.30 -29.14
C ALA A 250 0.04 -0.76 -27.92
N TRP A 251 0.16 -1.58 -26.89
CA TRP A 251 1.16 -1.41 -25.84
C TRP A 251 2.54 -1.67 -26.47
N SER A 252 3.26 -0.60 -26.85
CA SER A 252 4.65 -0.74 -27.29
C SER A 252 5.53 -1.12 -26.10
N SER A 253 6.18 -2.27 -26.26
CA SER A 253 7.20 -2.89 -25.41
C SER A 253 8.27 -1.91 -24.90
N ALA A 254 8.25 -1.61 -23.61
CA ALA A 254 9.39 -1.07 -22.86
C ALA A 254 9.43 -1.63 -21.42
N TRP A 255 9.07 -2.91 -21.27
CA TRP A 255 9.31 -3.68 -20.05
C TRP A 255 10.30 -4.79 -20.43
N PRO A 256 11.51 -4.85 -19.85
CA PRO A 256 12.35 -6.03 -20.03
C PRO A 256 11.63 -7.20 -19.36
N ALA A 257 11.21 -8.16 -20.18
CA ALA A 257 10.76 -9.46 -19.70
C ALA A 257 11.92 -10.14 -18.96
N PRO A 258 11.68 -10.88 -17.87
CA PRO A 258 12.70 -11.75 -17.30
C PRO A 258 13.06 -12.83 -18.33
N ASN A 259 14.35 -12.96 -18.62
CA ASN A 259 14.90 -13.96 -19.53
C ASN A 259 14.35 -15.37 -19.18
N ALA A 260 13.66 -15.99 -20.13
CA ALA A 260 13.36 -17.41 -20.05
C ALA A 260 14.66 -18.20 -20.34
N PRO A 261 14.97 -19.29 -19.60
CA PRO A 261 16.05 -20.18 -19.97
C PRO A 261 15.73 -20.88 -21.31
N PRO A 262 16.74 -21.23 -22.12
CA PRO A 262 16.51 -21.88 -23.41
C PRO A 262 15.86 -23.26 -23.20
N PRO A 263 15.00 -23.72 -24.14
CA PRO A 263 14.37 -25.03 -24.02
C PRO A 263 15.40 -26.16 -24.13
N CYS A 264 15.31 -27.14 -23.23
CA CYS A 264 16.03 -28.39 -23.35
C CYS A 264 15.65 -29.12 -24.65
N ALA A 265 16.66 -29.60 -25.38
CA ALA A 265 16.49 -30.40 -26.58
C ALA A 265 15.69 -31.70 -26.29
N PRO A 266 14.90 -32.20 -27.25
CA PRO A 266 14.13 -33.43 -27.08
C PRO A 266 15.07 -34.65 -26.92
N CYS A 267 14.79 -35.48 -25.91
CA CYS A 267 15.41 -36.80 -25.77
C CYS A 267 15.05 -37.67 -26.98
N ALA A 268 16.04 -37.91 -27.85
CA ALA A 268 15.97 -38.96 -28.84
C ALA A 268 16.29 -40.30 -28.17
N THR A 269 15.33 -41.22 -28.25
CA THR A 269 15.52 -42.65 -28.04
C THR A 269 16.48 -43.20 -29.10
N SER A 270 17.61 -43.76 -28.68
CA SER A 270 18.25 -44.83 -29.45
C SER A 270 18.98 -45.78 -28.50
N ALA A 271 18.66 -47.05 -28.67
CA ALA A 271 19.31 -48.18 -28.03
C ALA A 271 20.72 -48.37 -28.58
N SER A 272 21.68 -48.69 -27.72
CA SER A 272 22.81 -49.52 -28.13
C SER A 272 23.34 -50.34 -26.97
N THR A 273 23.64 -51.58 -27.33
CA THR A 273 23.98 -52.75 -26.54
C THR A 273 25.47 -52.71 -26.14
N THR A 274 25.73 -53.14 -24.91
CA THR A 274 26.91 -53.93 -24.44
C THR A 274 28.32 -53.58 -24.92
N GLY A 275 29.21 -53.28 -23.96
CA GLY A 275 30.66 -53.42 -24.11
C GLY A 275 31.39 -53.09 -22.82
N ALA A 276 32.10 -54.06 -22.26
CA ALA A 276 32.59 -54.11 -20.89
C ALA A 276 33.88 -53.31 -20.60
N SER A 277 34.06 -53.01 -19.30
CA SER A 277 35.27 -53.22 -18.49
C SER A 277 36.03 -52.01 -17.91
N THR A 278 36.22 -52.13 -16.58
CA THR A 278 37.29 -51.62 -15.68
C THR A 278 37.42 -50.11 -15.35
N GLY A 279 36.76 -49.71 -14.26
CA GLY A 279 37.36 -49.21 -12.99
C GLY A 279 38.29 -47.97 -12.96
N PRO A 280 37.95 -46.90 -12.20
CA PRO A 280 38.79 -45.70 -11.99
C PRO A 280 39.52 -45.68 -10.62
N PRO A 281 40.42 -44.70 -10.37
CA PRO A 281 40.86 -44.36 -9.02
C PRO A 281 40.02 -43.25 -8.36
N ARG A 282 39.76 -43.48 -7.06
CA ARG A 282 39.56 -42.62 -5.87
C ARG A 282 39.23 -41.11 -5.95
N ARG A 283 38.21 -40.78 -5.13
CA ARG A 283 37.98 -39.64 -4.18
C ARG A 283 37.99 -38.20 -4.74
N ALA A 284 36.92 -37.45 -4.52
CA ALA A 284 36.62 -36.71 -3.27
C ALA A 284 35.31 -35.88 -3.38
N THR A 285 34.43 -36.11 -2.41
CA THR A 285 33.57 -35.16 -1.67
C THR A 285 33.02 -33.88 -2.33
N SER A 286 31.68 -33.81 -2.46
CA SER A 286 30.83 -32.78 -1.82
C SER A 286 29.35 -33.13 -2.01
N SER A 287 28.60 -33.19 -0.90
CA SER A 287 27.15 -33.45 -0.87
C SER A 287 26.36 -32.21 -1.30
N PRO A 288 25.31 -32.31 -2.14
CA PRO A 288 24.37 -31.21 -2.36
C PRO A 288 23.15 -31.32 -1.42
N SER A 289 22.70 -30.18 -0.90
CA SER A 289 21.42 -30.02 -0.21
C SER A 289 20.24 -30.27 -1.17
N PRO A 290 19.08 -30.77 -0.69
CA PRO A 290 17.98 -31.16 -1.58
C PRO A 290 17.24 -29.93 -2.14
N PRO A 291 16.69 -30.02 -3.38
CA PRO A 291 15.89 -28.95 -3.96
C PRO A 291 14.49 -28.89 -3.34
N TRP A 292 13.96 -27.67 -3.26
CA TRP A 292 12.58 -27.36 -2.88
C TRP A 292 11.58 -27.93 -3.90
N PRO A 293 10.43 -28.51 -3.49
CA PRO A 293 9.48 -29.09 -4.42
C PRO A 293 8.75 -28.01 -5.23
N THR A 294 8.95 -28.01 -6.55
CA THR A 294 8.17 -27.25 -7.53
C THR A 294 6.96 -28.07 -7.99
N SER A 295 5.84 -27.95 -7.28
CA SER A 295 4.50 -28.19 -7.84
C SER A 295 3.42 -27.74 -6.86
N TRP A 296 2.78 -26.61 -7.12
CA TRP A 296 1.43 -26.32 -6.62
C TRP A 296 0.46 -26.55 -7.77
N SER A 297 -0.12 -27.75 -7.81
CA SER A 297 -1.18 -28.12 -8.73
C SER A 297 -2.48 -27.47 -8.26
N ALA A 298 -3.05 -26.57 -9.06
CA ALA A 298 -4.37 -26.01 -8.81
C ALA A 298 -5.45 -27.11 -8.98
N PRO A 299 -6.38 -27.33 -8.03
CA PRO A 299 -7.50 -28.23 -8.25
C PRO A 299 -8.49 -27.62 -9.26
N ALA A 300 -8.93 -28.45 -10.19
CA ALA A 300 -9.93 -28.14 -11.20
C ALA A 300 -11.26 -27.66 -10.60
N ARG A 301 -11.92 -26.73 -11.31
CA ARG A 301 -13.24 -26.20 -10.96
C ARG A 301 -14.29 -27.30 -11.02
N SER A 302 -14.84 -27.71 -9.87
CA SER A 302 -16.12 -28.40 -9.80
C SER A 302 -17.21 -27.42 -9.34
N ALA A 303 -18.17 -27.14 -10.22
CA ALA A 303 -19.34 -26.34 -9.90
C ALA A 303 -20.25 -27.11 -8.93
N ALA A 304 -20.21 -26.76 -7.65
CA ALA A 304 -21.17 -27.22 -6.65
C ALA A 304 -22.16 -26.09 -6.30
N ARG A 305 -23.44 -26.32 -6.61
CA ARG A 305 -24.58 -25.49 -6.19
C ARG A 305 -24.62 -25.39 -4.66
N CYS A 306 -24.40 -24.21 -4.10
CA CYS A 306 -24.75 -23.93 -2.71
C CYS A 306 -26.28 -23.91 -2.54
N ARG A 307 -26.84 -24.97 -1.94
CA ARG A 307 -28.18 -24.94 -1.35
C ARG A 307 -28.14 -24.09 -0.07
N ARG A 308 -29.16 -23.24 0.11
CA ARG A 308 -29.38 -22.47 1.35
C ARG A 308 -29.59 -23.45 2.52
N SER A 309 -28.73 -23.40 3.53
CA SER A 309 -28.97 -24.02 4.83
C SER A 309 -29.40 -22.94 5.83
N THR A 310 -30.66 -23.02 6.25
CA THR A 310 -31.26 -22.29 7.36
C THR A 310 -30.54 -22.63 8.68
N TRP A 311 -30.12 -21.61 9.43
CA TRP A 311 -29.65 -21.74 10.81
C TRP A 311 -30.86 -21.82 11.77
N PRO A 312 -30.90 -22.76 12.74
CA PRO A 312 -31.95 -22.76 13.76
C PRO A 312 -31.65 -21.71 14.84
N SER A 313 -32.64 -20.85 15.09
CA SER A 313 -32.69 -19.97 16.25
C SER A 313 -32.88 -20.78 17.54
N THR A 314 -32.00 -20.61 18.52
CA THR A 314 -32.35 -20.88 19.93
C THR A 314 -32.01 -19.65 20.77
N ALA A 315 -33.05 -18.89 21.07
CA ALA A 315 -33.03 -17.87 22.09
C ALA A 315 -32.96 -18.54 23.47
N ARG A 316 -32.01 -18.10 24.31
CA ARG A 316 -32.10 -18.29 25.76
C ARG A 316 -32.23 -16.92 26.40
N THR A 317 -33.45 -16.65 26.86
CA THR A 317 -33.84 -15.55 27.72
C THR A 317 -33.31 -15.78 29.14
N ALA A 318 -32.73 -14.74 29.74
CA ALA A 318 -32.56 -14.61 31.19
C ALA A 318 -33.10 -13.23 31.61
N PRO A 319 -33.85 -13.11 32.72
CA PRO A 319 -34.77 -12.00 32.93
C PRO A 319 -34.12 -10.80 33.62
N ALA A 320 -34.61 -9.62 33.27
CA ALA A 320 -34.44 -8.39 34.02
C ALA A 320 -35.27 -8.44 35.31
N ARG A 321 -34.70 -7.99 36.44
CA ARG A 321 -35.45 -7.52 37.60
C ARG A 321 -34.90 -6.16 38.04
N SER A 322 -35.83 -5.21 38.13
CA SER A 322 -35.64 -3.84 38.57
C SER A 322 -35.78 -3.69 40.09
N ALA A 323 -34.91 -2.85 40.65
CA ALA A 323 -35.05 -1.90 41.76
C ALA A 323 -35.86 -2.25 43.03
N SER A 324 -35.20 -2.10 44.19
CA SER A 324 -35.75 -1.36 45.35
C SER A 324 -34.65 -0.87 46.30
N CYS A 325 -34.70 0.43 46.61
CA CYS A 325 -34.04 1.06 47.76
C CYS A 325 -34.47 0.41 49.10
N CYS A 326 -33.57 0.35 50.09
CA CYS A 326 -33.75 0.95 51.42
C CYS A 326 -32.62 0.56 52.42
N ALA A 327 -32.17 1.60 53.14
CA ALA A 327 -31.73 1.65 54.55
C ALA A 327 -30.40 1.02 55.03
N ALA A 328 -29.60 1.89 55.66
CA ALA A 328 -28.54 1.58 56.65
C ALA A 328 -29.15 1.07 57.98
N PRO A 329 -28.36 0.44 58.88
CA PRO A 329 -27.64 1.15 59.96
C PRO A 329 -26.24 0.53 60.25
N ALA A 330 -25.33 1.02 61.10
CA ALA A 330 -25.36 1.95 62.24
C ALA A 330 -24.05 2.76 62.31
#